data_AF-A0A1W1H4U2-F1
#
_entry.id   AF-A0A1W1H4U2-F1
#
_cell.length_a   1.000
_cell.length_b   1.000
_cell.length_c   1.000
_cell.angle_alpha   90.00
_cell.angle_beta   90.00
_cell.angle_gamma   90.00
#
_symmetry.space_group_name_H-M   'P 1'
#
loop_
_entity.id
_entity.type
_entity.pdbx_description
1 polymer ?
#
loop_
_entity_poly.entity_id
_entity_poly.type
_entity_poly.pdbx_seq_one_letter_code
_entity_poly.pdbx_strand_id
1 'polypeptide(L)'
;MGNVMENKKSNRATSIRWHKLLGRMLEELLTPLNITVLTDISVMTDPPEADILLIRRDLPKWTYDQLCRLPDGIRDTGANHILVEFKFTESFNRNTLNQALAYDTFFRRSQQSLKEKDIQTFVLCSKTPLKASREEFGYTEIYKSAIYHSTNPMLDRLFLIVINELSDATHNDFVRCFSSRKTKRWHAFKRIIKSGSQRISIAFLYFISGIIKLMSSREKESFIMEQQEITPDVVMEIGKELYEAMLDGLSIDDFMERFSAEEVLSRYKPEAVLSRYKPEERLSGLKPEERLSGLSLKEIEAYLKKMKNQKEN
;
A
#
# COMPACT_ATOMS: atom_id res chain seq x y z
N MET A 1 -57.49 7.19 -4.70
CA MET A 1 -56.52 7.19 -5.81
C MET A 1 -55.16 7.52 -5.22
N GLY A 2 -54.24 6.55 -5.30
CA GLY A 2 -53.03 6.50 -4.48
C GLY A 2 -51.98 7.55 -4.85
N ASN A 3 -51.27 7.99 -3.81
CA ASN A 3 -49.99 8.68 -3.88
C ASN A 3 -49.00 7.87 -4.72
N VAL A 4 -48.55 8.43 -5.83
CA VAL A 4 -47.28 8.07 -6.44
C VAL A 4 -46.32 9.22 -6.13
N MET A 5 -45.67 9.13 -4.97
CA MET A 5 -44.41 9.83 -4.76
C MET A 5 -43.37 9.13 -5.65
N GLU A 6 -43.17 9.68 -6.84
CA GLU A 6 -42.01 9.37 -7.67
C GLU A 6 -40.75 9.70 -6.88
N ASN A 7 -40.13 8.64 -6.37
CA ASN A 7 -38.83 8.67 -5.73
C ASN A 7 -37.79 8.99 -6.82
N LYS A 8 -37.55 10.28 -7.09
CA LYS A 8 -36.44 10.75 -7.91
C LYS A 8 -35.15 10.33 -7.20
N LYS A 9 -34.64 9.12 -7.52
CA LYS A 9 -33.24 8.77 -7.27
C LYS A 9 -32.39 9.82 -7.99
N SER A 10 -31.90 10.79 -7.23
CA SER A 10 -30.89 11.74 -7.65
C SER A 10 -29.71 10.93 -8.19
N ASN A 11 -29.49 10.99 -9.50
CA ASN A 11 -28.38 10.35 -10.19
C ASN A 11 -27.10 11.16 -9.89
N ARG A 12 -26.68 11.20 -8.61
CA ARG A 12 -25.47 11.89 -8.16
C ARG A 12 -24.29 11.05 -8.62
N ALA A 13 -23.40 11.64 -9.43
CA ALA A 13 -22.18 10.97 -9.84
C ALA A 13 -21.34 10.61 -8.60
N THR A 14 -20.94 9.35 -8.49
CA THR A 14 -20.01 8.86 -7.46
C THR A 14 -18.78 9.76 -7.39
N SER A 15 -18.55 10.39 -6.22
CA SER A 15 -17.36 11.21 -5.97
C SER A 15 -16.21 10.35 -5.44
N ILE A 16 -14.98 10.63 -5.86
CA ILE A 16 -13.79 9.94 -5.37
C ILE A 16 -12.89 10.95 -4.65
N ARG A 17 -12.64 10.72 -3.37
CA ARG A 17 -11.74 11.56 -2.56
C ARG A 17 -10.30 11.10 -2.74
N TRP A 18 -9.69 11.48 -3.86
CA TRP A 18 -8.34 11.04 -4.24
C TRP A 18 -7.27 11.34 -3.18
N HIS A 19 -7.36 12.46 -2.46
CA HIS A 19 -6.46 12.78 -1.35
C HIS A 19 -6.59 11.78 -0.21
N LYS A 20 -7.81 11.34 0.16
CA LYS A 20 -8.00 10.30 1.19
C LYS A 20 -7.43 8.97 0.75
N LEU A 21 -7.52 8.63 -0.54
CA LEU A 21 -6.91 7.42 -1.07
C LEU A 21 -5.38 7.48 -1.05
N LEU A 22 -4.78 8.62 -1.42
CA LEU A 22 -3.33 8.83 -1.29
C LEU A 22 -2.90 8.82 0.18
N GLY A 23 -3.66 9.48 1.05
CA GLY A 23 -3.44 9.52 2.50
C GLY A 23 -3.43 8.11 3.10
N ARG A 24 -4.44 7.28 2.78
CA ARG A 24 -4.48 5.90 3.23
C ARG A 24 -3.30 5.07 2.71
N MET A 25 -2.91 5.26 1.44
CA MET A 25 -1.73 4.58 0.90
C MET A 25 -0.47 4.91 1.72
N LEU A 26 -0.26 6.20 2.00
CA LEU A 26 0.88 6.66 2.77
C LEU A 26 0.81 6.21 4.23
N GLU A 27 -0.37 6.21 4.85
CA GLU A 27 -0.58 5.71 6.20
C GLU A 27 -0.18 4.24 6.34
N GLU A 28 -0.68 3.36 5.48
CA GLU A 28 -0.33 1.92 5.48
C GLU A 28 1.18 1.69 5.26
N LEU A 29 1.84 2.59 4.52
CA LEU A 29 3.27 2.49 4.23
C LEU A 29 4.16 3.03 5.36
N LEU A 30 3.74 4.10 6.02
CA LEU A 30 4.60 4.95 6.84
C LEU A 30 4.31 4.81 8.34
N THR A 31 3.08 4.49 8.75
CA THR A 31 2.72 4.26 10.16
C THR A 31 3.55 3.13 10.79
N PRO A 32 3.80 1.98 10.12
CA PRO A 32 4.71 0.95 10.66
C PRO A 32 6.15 1.42 10.87
N LEU A 33 6.53 2.58 10.32
CA LEU A 33 7.84 3.20 10.44
C LEU A 33 7.83 4.44 11.35
N ASN A 34 6.83 4.57 12.23
CA ASN A 34 6.69 5.70 13.17
C ASN A 34 6.61 7.06 12.48
N ILE A 35 5.86 7.13 11.36
CA ILE A 35 5.50 8.37 10.69
C ILE A 35 3.98 8.48 10.72
N THR A 36 3.48 9.59 11.24
CA THR A 36 2.05 9.89 11.26
C THR A 36 1.62 10.48 9.92
N VAL A 37 0.50 10.02 9.38
CA VAL A 37 -0.14 10.58 8.17
C VAL A 37 -1.56 11.03 8.53
N LEU A 38 -1.93 12.28 8.24
CA LEU A 38 -3.25 12.84 8.51
C LEU A 38 -3.85 13.43 7.23
N THR A 39 -5.11 13.14 6.95
CA THR A 39 -5.87 13.67 5.79
C THR A 39 -6.80 14.84 6.13
N ASP A 40 -7.17 14.98 7.40
CA ASP A 40 -8.18 15.95 7.85
C ASP A 40 -7.57 16.83 8.96
N ILE A 41 -6.67 17.74 8.55
CA ILE A 41 -5.98 18.63 9.49
C ILE A 41 -6.85 19.86 9.74
N SER A 42 -7.33 20.01 10.98
CA SER A 42 -7.96 21.25 11.40
C SER A 42 -6.89 22.32 11.67
N VAL A 43 -6.77 23.29 10.75
CA VAL A 43 -5.93 24.49 10.92
C VAL A 43 -6.77 25.74 11.21
N MET A 44 -8.09 25.61 11.27
CA MET A 44 -9.09 26.64 11.54
C MET A 44 -10.26 26.04 12.30
N THR A 45 -11.08 26.88 12.94
CA THR A 45 -12.29 26.46 13.66
C THR A 45 -13.31 25.75 12.75
N ASP A 46 -13.46 26.22 11.51
CA ASP A 46 -14.25 25.59 10.44
C ASP A 46 -13.40 25.47 9.16
N PRO A 47 -12.54 24.44 9.05
CA PRO A 47 -11.66 24.31 7.90
C PRO A 47 -12.46 23.88 6.67
N PRO A 48 -12.20 24.44 5.48
CA PRO A 48 -12.76 23.87 4.25
C PRO A 48 -12.25 22.43 4.08
N GLU A 49 -13.04 21.57 3.44
CA GLU A 49 -12.60 20.22 3.04
C GLU A 49 -11.40 20.37 2.09
N ALA A 50 -10.17 20.31 2.61
CA ALA A 50 -8.99 20.45 1.79
C ALA A 50 -8.32 19.12 1.49
N ASP A 51 -7.78 19.06 0.27
CA ASP A 51 -7.03 17.93 -0.25
C ASP A 51 -5.58 17.91 0.28
N ILE A 52 -5.38 18.18 1.59
CA ILE A 52 -4.05 18.29 2.19
C ILE A 52 -3.75 17.16 3.15
N LEU A 53 -2.58 16.55 2.94
CA LEU A 53 -2.00 15.54 3.81
C LEU A 53 -0.91 16.14 4.68
N LEU A 54 -0.88 15.79 5.97
CA LEU A 54 0.26 16.03 6.84
C LEU A 54 0.99 14.73 7.07
N ILE A 55 2.28 14.71 6.71
CA ILE A 55 3.22 13.64 7.05
C ILE A 55 4.12 14.18 8.15
N ARG A 56 4.02 13.61 9.36
CA ARG A 56 4.81 14.01 10.53
C ARG A 56 5.75 12.89 10.95
N ARG A 57 7.01 13.26 11.16
CA ARG A 57 8.04 12.37 11.68
C ARG A 57 8.52 12.84 13.05
N ASP A 58 8.62 11.91 13.99
CA ASP A 58 9.04 12.22 15.37
C ASP A 58 10.56 12.17 15.55
N LEU A 59 11.26 11.42 14.71
CA LEU A 59 12.73 11.33 14.72
C LEU A 59 13.39 12.59 14.13
N PRO A 60 14.71 12.80 14.27
CA PRO A 60 15.43 13.94 13.67
C PRO A 60 15.90 13.71 12.22
N LYS A 61 16.24 12.46 11.83
CA LYS A 61 16.57 12.09 10.44
C LYS A 61 15.68 10.97 9.90
N TRP A 62 15.52 10.91 8.58
CA TRP A 62 14.89 9.77 7.91
C TRP A 62 15.72 8.51 8.11
N THR A 63 15.06 7.38 8.36
CA THR A 63 15.71 6.06 8.28
C THR A 63 15.76 5.59 6.82
N TYR A 64 16.62 4.62 6.53
CA TYR A 64 16.70 4.03 5.19
C TYR A 64 15.34 3.46 4.73
N ASP A 65 14.63 2.75 5.61
CA ASP A 65 13.33 2.17 5.29
C ASP A 65 12.26 3.23 5.01
N GLN A 66 12.30 4.37 5.71
CA GLN A 66 11.42 5.50 5.45
C GLN A 66 11.73 6.12 4.08
N LEU A 67 13.01 6.34 3.78
CA LEU A 67 13.45 6.87 2.49
C LEU A 67 13.07 5.96 1.32
N CYS A 68 13.03 4.64 1.51
CA CYS A 68 12.57 3.70 0.49
C CYS A 68 11.07 3.79 0.16
N ARG A 69 10.28 4.51 0.96
CA ARG A 69 8.81 4.63 0.80
C ARG A 69 8.33 6.05 0.47
N LEU A 70 9.23 7.02 0.51
CA LEU A 70 8.92 8.41 0.20
C LEU A 70 9.39 8.76 -1.22
N PRO A 71 8.59 9.52 -1.99
CA PRO A 71 8.96 9.90 -3.34
C PRO A 71 10.09 10.93 -3.36
N ASP A 72 10.76 11.06 -4.50
CA ASP A 72 11.67 12.18 -4.79
C ASP A 72 10.98 13.54 -4.49
N GLY A 73 11.76 14.52 -4.04
CA GLY A 73 11.26 15.77 -3.47
C GLY A 73 10.96 15.63 -1.97
N ILE A 74 10.02 14.76 -1.60
CA ILE A 74 9.64 14.56 -0.18
C ILE A 74 10.77 13.90 0.61
N ARG A 75 11.37 12.84 0.07
CA ARG A 75 12.48 12.14 0.74
C ARG A 75 13.76 12.97 0.84
N ASP A 76 13.84 14.06 0.07
CA ASP A 76 15.04 14.90 -0.05
C ASP A 76 15.01 16.09 0.93
N THR A 77 13.86 16.36 1.58
CA THR A 77 13.76 17.41 2.60
C THR A 77 14.11 16.88 3.99
N GLY A 78 14.72 17.74 4.81
CA GLY A 78 14.96 17.50 6.24
C GLY A 78 13.77 17.85 7.14
N ALA A 79 12.70 18.42 6.58
CA ALA A 79 11.51 18.80 7.33
C ALA A 79 10.90 17.60 8.07
N ASN A 80 10.39 17.83 9.28
CA ASN A 80 9.69 16.81 10.06
C ASN A 80 8.16 16.92 9.93
N HIS A 81 7.65 18.02 9.38
CA HIS A 81 6.26 18.21 9.00
C HIS A 81 6.19 18.51 7.50
N ILE A 82 5.51 17.65 6.76
CA ILE A 82 5.35 17.79 5.32
C ILE A 82 3.88 17.94 5.00
N LEU A 83 3.52 19.06 4.39
CA LEU A 83 2.17 19.28 3.86
C LEU A 83 2.14 18.90 2.39
N VAL A 84 1.13 18.15 1.96
CA VAL A 84 0.96 17.75 0.55
C VAL A 84 -0.42 18.14 0.07
N GLU A 85 -0.50 19.15 -0.79
CA GLU A 85 -1.69 19.47 -1.57
C GLU A 85 -1.74 18.56 -2.80
N PHE A 86 -2.76 17.71 -2.90
CA PHE A 86 -2.81 16.69 -3.95
C PHE A 86 -3.88 16.96 -5.01
N LYS A 87 -3.43 17.12 -6.27
CA LYS A 87 -4.32 17.29 -7.43
C LYS A 87 -4.26 16.10 -8.37
N PHE A 88 -5.32 15.27 -8.30
CA PHE A 88 -5.45 14.08 -9.16
C PHE A 88 -6.08 14.40 -10.53
N THR A 89 -7.30 14.96 -10.53
CA THR A 89 -8.07 15.24 -11.76
C THR A 89 -7.83 16.64 -12.31
N GLU A 90 -7.55 17.61 -11.45
CA GLU A 90 -7.36 19.00 -11.84
C GLU A 90 -5.92 19.26 -12.31
N SER A 91 -5.78 20.22 -13.22
CA SER A 91 -4.46 20.72 -13.62
C SER A 91 -3.99 21.77 -12.62
N PHE A 92 -2.67 21.83 -12.43
CA PHE A 92 -1.99 22.89 -11.67
C PHE A 92 -2.42 24.30 -12.13
N ASN A 93 -2.92 25.10 -11.20
CA ASN A 93 -3.46 26.44 -11.46
C ASN A 93 -3.35 27.35 -10.23
N ARG A 94 -3.75 28.62 -10.37
CA ARG A 94 -3.72 29.62 -9.29
C ARG A 94 -4.48 29.19 -8.03
N ASN A 95 -5.64 28.55 -8.17
CA ASN A 95 -6.43 28.12 -7.01
C ASN A 95 -5.70 27.03 -6.21
N THR A 96 -5.00 26.11 -6.90
CA THR A 96 -4.15 25.10 -6.25
C THR A 96 -3.04 25.77 -5.41
N LEU A 97 -2.38 26.78 -5.97
CA LEU A 97 -1.33 27.53 -5.28
C LEU A 97 -1.89 28.33 -4.09
N ASN A 98 -3.04 28.98 -4.27
CA ASN A 98 -3.69 29.72 -3.20
C ASN A 98 -4.09 28.80 -2.03
N GLN A 99 -4.62 27.61 -2.32
CA GLN A 99 -4.94 26.61 -1.30
C GLN A 99 -3.68 26.16 -0.57
N ALA A 100 -2.65 25.71 -1.30
CA ALA A 100 -1.39 25.27 -0.70
C ALA A 100 -0.73 26.37 0.14
N LEU A 101 -0.70 27.62 -0.35
CA LEU A 101 -0.14 28.77 0.36
C LEU A 101 -0.93 29.12 1.62
N ALA A 102 -2.26 29.07 1.55
CA ALA A 102 -3.13 29.32 2.69
C ALA A 102 -2.85 28.31 3.81
N TYR A 103 -2.89 27.01 3.50
CA TYR A 103 -2.63 25.97 4.49
C TYR A 103 -1.19 26.00 5.03
N ASP A 104 -0.21 26.24 4.17
CA ASP A 104 1.17 26.47 4.57
C ASP A 104 1.27 27.58 5.63
N THR A 105 0.63 28.72 5.35
CA THR A 105 0.61 29.88 6.24
C THR A 105 -0.10 29.59 7.56
N PHE A 106 -1.32 29.02 7.52
CA PHE A 106 -2.12 28.78 8.71
C PHE A 106 -1.55 27.67 9.59
N PHE A 107 -1.05 26.60 8.99
CA PHE A 107 -0.39 25.53 9.73
C PHE A 107 0.86 26.05 10.45
N ARG A 108 1.73 26.82 9.80
CA ARG A 108 2.90 27.42 10.46
C ARG A 108 2.50 28.32 11.63
N ARG A 109 1.46 29.13 11.45
CA ARG A 109 0.95 30.01 12.52
C ARG A 109 0.38 29.23 13.71
N SER A 110 -0.23 28.07 13.48
CA SER A 110 -0.74 27.22 14.56
C SER A 110 0.36 26.47 15.29
N GLN A 111 1.51 26.22 14.66
CA GLN A 111 2.65 25.50 15.24
C GLN A 111 3.72 26.44 15.82
N GLN A 112 3.44 27.00 17.00
CA GLN A 112 4.30 28.01 17.65
C GLN A 112 5.72 27.53 18.00
N SER A 113 5.95 26.22 18.12
CA SER A 113 7.25 25.63 18.52
C SER A 113 8.15 25.23 17.35
N LEU A 114 7.62 25.22 16.11
CA LEU A 114 8.35 24.73 14.93
C LEU A 114 9.08 25.88 14.22
N LYS A 115 10.29 25.60 13.72
CA LYS A 115 11.05 26.54 12.90
C LYS A 115 10.62 26.42 11.45
N GLU A 116 10.94 27.44 10.65
CA GLU A 116 10.58 27.47 9.23
C GLU A 116 11.06 26.25 8.45
N LYS A 117 12.28 25.79 8.73
CA LYS A 117 12.91 24.61 8.11
C LYS A 117 12.27 23.27 8.51
N ASP A 118 11.47 23.27 9.57
CA ASP A 118 10.85 22.05 10.10
C ASP A 118 9.56 21.70 9.31
N ILE A 119 9.03 22.66 8.53
CA ILE A 119 7.80 22.51 7.76
C ILE A 119 8.07 22.75 6.26
N GLN A 120 7.76 21.77 5.42
CA GLN A 120 7.87 21.85 3.97
C GLN A 120 6.54 21.53 3.31
N THR A 121 6.11 22.35 2.34
CA THR A 121 4.88 22.12 1.59
C THR A 121 5.20 21.71 0.16
N PHE A 122 4.47 20.70 -0.33
CA PHE A 122 4.53 20.21 -1.70
C PHE A 122 3.13 20.26 -2.34
N VAL A 123 3.10 20.67 -3.60
CA VAL A 123 1.96 20.48 -4.49
C VAL A 123 2.27 19.25 -5.35
N LEU A 124 1.46 18.21 -5.21
CA LEU A 124 1.63 16.95 -5.92
C LEU A 124 0.59 16.83 -7.04
N CYS A 125 1.04 16.80 -8.29
CA CYS A 125 0.16 16.76 -9.46
C CYS A 125 0.24 15.41 -10.19
N SER A 126 -0.91 14.75 -10.33
CA SER A 126 -1.04 13.54 -11.16
C SER A 126 -0.96 13.84 -12.65
N LYS A 127 -1.51 14.98 -13.09
CA LYS A 127 -1.43 15.48 -14.46
C LYS A 127 -0.16 16.30 -14.64
N THR A 128 0.47 16.18 -15.81
CA THR A 128 1.61 17.05 -16.16
C THR A 128 1.08 18.46 -16.44
N PRO A 129 1.50 19.49 -15.67
CA PRO A 129 1.11 20.87 -15.97
C PRO A 129 1.63 21.30 -17.34
N LEU A 130 0.98 22.27 -17.97
CA LEU A 130 1.54 22.91 -19.16
C LEU A 130 2.81 23.68 -18.79
N LYS A 131 3.78 23.72 -19.70
CA LYS A 131 5.04 24.47 -19.49
C LYS A 131 4.76 25.95 -19.18
N ALA A 132 3.90 26.58 -19.99
CA ALA A 132 3.48 27.97 -19.79
C ALA A 132 2.88 28.22 -18.40
N SER A 133 2.07 27.29 -17.89
CA SER A 133 1.49 27.42 -16.53
C SER A 133 2.55 27.34 -15.44
N ARG A 134 3.61 26.54 -15.61
CA ARG A 134 4.73 26.51 -14.64
C ARG A 134 5.52 27.81 -14.69
N GLU A 135 5.83 28.28 -15.89
CA GLU A 135 6.59 29.51 -16.13
C GLU A 135 5.84 30.74 -15.62
N GLU A 136 4.51 30.81 -15.78
CA GLU A 136 3.66 31.88 -15.23
C GLU A 136 3.87 32.08 -13.72
N PHE A 137 4.04 30.98 -12.98
CA PHE A 137 4.25 31.02 -11.53
C PHE A 137 5.74 30.86 -11.13
N GLY A 138 6.65 31.03 -12.09
CA GLY A 138 8.10 31.05 -11.84
C GLY A 138 8.71 29.68 -11.48
N TYR A 139 8.02 28.57 -11.75
CA TYR A 139 8.51 27.22 -11.43
C TYR A 139 9.55 26.73 -12.44
N THR A 140 10.76 26.49 -11.94
CA THR A 140 11.87 25.90 -12.70
C THR A 140 12.25 24.54 -12.14
N GLU A 141 12.65 23.62 -13.02
CA GLU A 141 13.18 22.32 -12.60
C GLU A 141 14.49 22.51 -11.85
N ILE A 142 14.70 21.71 -10.80
CA ILE A 142 15.90 21.81 -9.95
C ILE A 142 16.89 20.67 -10.25
N TYR A 143 17.02 19.68 -9.36
CA TYR A 143 18.07 18.65 -9.41
C TYR A 143 17.56 17.25 -9.83
N LYS A 144 16.24 17.04 -9.88
CA LYS A 144 15.62 15.79 -10.32
C LYS A 144 14.47 16.12 -11.26
N SER A 145 14.41 15.41 -12.39
CA SER A 145 13.25 15.37 -13.27
C SER A 145 11.99 15.18 -12.44
N ALA A 146 10.99 16.06 -12.67
CA ALA A 146 9.71 16.19 -11.98
C ALA A 146 9.61 17.10 -10.76
N ILE A 147 10.74 17.57 -10.20
CA ILE A 147 10.73 18.43 -9.02
C ILE A 147 11.01 19.86 -9.45
N TYR A 148 10.10 20.77 -9.11
CA TYR A 148 10.15 22.16 -9.48
C TYR A 148 10.10 23.05 -8.25
N HIS A 149 10.81 24.17 -8.33
CA HIS A 149 10.85 25.20 -7.30
C HIS A 149 10.51 26.56 -7.92
N SER A 150 9.77 27.39 -7.21
CA SER A 150 9.39 28.71 -7.72
C SER A 150 10.43 29.76 -7.38
N THR A 151 10.78 30.56 -8.37
CA THR A 151 11.59 31.78 -8.21
C THR A 151 10.77 32.97 -7.69
N ASN A 152 9.44 32.84 -7.58
CA ASN A 152 8.58 33.86 -7.01
C ASN A 152 8.67 33.83 -5.46
N PRO A 153 9.05 34.93 -4.80
CA PRO A 153 9.19 34.97 -3.33
C PRO A 153 7.93 34.62 -2.53
N MET A 154 6.73 34.72 -3.13
CA MET A 154 5.50 34.29 -2.45
C MET A 154 5.27 32.78 -2.51
N LEU A 155 5.94 32.07 -3.42
CA LEU A 155 5.73 30.65 -3.71
C LEU A 155 7.00 29.81 -3.51
N ASP A 156 8.11 30.42 -3.11
CA ASP A 156 9.42 29.79 -2.91
C ASP A 156 9.41 28.69 -1.84
N ARG A 157 8.37 28.63 -1.00
CA ARG A 157 8.14 27.56 -0.01
C ARG A 157 7.35 26.38 -0.56
N LEU A 158 6.72 26.52 -1.72
CA LEU A 158 5.83 25.51 -2.31
C LEU A 158 6.57 24.77 -3.42
N PHE A 159 7.03 23.55 -3.15
CA PHE A 159 7.64 22.72 -4.18
C PHE A 159 6.56 22.04 -5.02
N LEU A 160 6.76 21.94 -6.32
CA LEU A 160 5.86 21.23 -7.22
C LEU A 160 6.48 19.88 -7.59
N ILE A 161 5.73 18.80 -7.39
CA ILE A 161 6.07 17.44 -7.80
C ILE A 161 5.11 16.98 -8.89
N VAL A 162 5.64 16.64 -10.06
CA VAL A 162 4.84 16.14 -11.19
C VAL A 162 4.97 14.61 -11.29
N ILE A 163 3.97 13.88 -10.80
CA ILE A 163 4.02 12.40 -10.71
C ILE A 163 4.35 11.74 -12.06
N ASN A 164 3.77 12.28 -13.13
CA ASN A 164 3.99 11.79 -14.49
C ASN A 164 5.44 11.93 -14.99
N GLU A 165 6.29 12.69 -14.32
CA GLU A 165 7.68 12.94 -14.71
C GLU A 165 8.67 12.25 -13.76
N LEU A 166 8.19 11.69 -12.64
CA LEU A 166 9.02 10.95 -11.68
C LEU A 166 9.72 9.77 -12.37
N SER A 167 10.95 9.52 -11.92
CA SER A 167 11.77 8.41 -12.39
C SER A 167 11.15 7.04 -12.04
N ASP A 168 11.64 5.98 -12.70
CA ASP A 168 11.30 4.59 -12.38
C ASP A 168 12.06 4.06 -11.15
N ALA A 169 12.51 4.90 -10.22
CA ALA A 169 13.04 4.44 -8.95
C ALA A 169 11.93 3.77 -8.09
N THR A 170 12.27 2.73 -7.31
CA THR A 170 11.29 1.93 -6.56
C THR A 170 10.50 2.75 -5.54
N HIS A 171 11.15 3.71 -4.87
CA HIS A 171 10.52 4.57 -3.87
C HIS A 171 9.48 5.53 -4.45
N ASN A 172 9.49 5.77 -5.77
CA ASN A 172 8.48 6.57 -6.45
C ASN A 172 7.24 5.75 -6.81
N ASP A 173 7.30 4.42 -6.79
CA ASP A 173 6.22 3.57 -7.32
C ASP A 173 4.89 3.82 -6.58
N PHE A 174 4.93 4.01 -5.26
CA PHE A 174 3.73 4.24 -4.45
C PHE A 174 2.94 5.46 -4.92
N VAL A 175 3.58 6.63 -5.08
CA VAL A 175 2.87 7.81 -5.60
C VAL A 175 2.60 7.70 -7.11
N ARG A 176 3.42 6.98 -7.86
CA ARG A 176 3.21 6.74 -9.30
C ARG A 176 1.99 5.86 -9.59
N CYS A 177 1.46 5.12 -8.62
CA CYS A 177 0.13 4.52 -8.70
C CYS A 177 -0.97 5.56 -8.98
N PHE A 178 -0.74 6.81 -8.62
CA PHE A 178 -1.65 7.93 -8.88
C PHE A 178 -1.30 8.76 -10.13
N SER A 179 -0.38 8.27 -10.97
CA SER A 179 -0.08 8.89 -12.27
C SER A 179 -1.33 8.98 -13.15
N SER A 180 -1.55 10.14 -13.79
CA SER A 180 -2.63 10.27 -14.78
C SER A 180 -2.33 9.47 -16.07
N ARG A 181 -1.06 9.15 -16.33
CA ARG A 181 -0.65 8.29 -17.46
C ARG A 181 -0.83 6.82 -17.08
N LYS A 182 -1.75 6.15 -17.80
CA LYS A 182 -2.09 4.73 -17.60
C LYS A 182 -0.87 3.82 -17.61
N THR A 183 0.04 3.99 -18.57
CA THR A 183 1.26 3.16 -18.71
C THR A 183 2.19 3.27 -17.50
N LYS A 184 2.49 4.49 -17.04
CA LYS A 184 3.34 4.73 -15.87
C LYS A 184 2.72 4.15 -14.59
N ARG A 185 1.41 4.35 -14.41
CA ARG A 185 0.65 3.80 -13.29
C ARG A 185 0.69 2.27 -13.25
N TRP A 186 0.42 1.60 -14.37
CA TRP A 186 0.48 0.14 -14.43
C TRP A 186 1.88 -0.42 -14.22
N HIS A 187 2.91 0.28 -14.69
CA HIS A 187 4.29 -0.09 -14.43
C HIS A 187 4.60 -0.07 -12.92
N ALA A 188 4.15 0.97 -12.20
CA ALA A 188 4.30 1.07 -10.76
C ALA A 188 3.56 -0.06 -10.02
N PHE A 189 2.28 -0.33 -10.35
CA PHE A 189 1.53 -1.45 -9.75
C PHE A 189 2.24 -2.79 -9.92
N LYS A 190 2.70 -3.10 -11.14
CA LYS A 190 3.41 -4.36 -11.43
C LYS A 190 4.68 -4.49 -10.59
N ARG A 191 5.42 -3.40 -10.41
CA ARG A 191 6.66 -3.41 -9.60
C ARG A 191 6.38 -3.61 -8.13
N ILE A 192 5.37 -2.93 -7.57
CA ILE A 192 4.96 -3.12 -6.17
C ILE A 192 4.59 -4.59 -5.93
N ILE A 193 3.72 -5.16 -6.78
CA ILE A 193 3.28 -6.55 -6.68
C ILE A 193 4.48 -7.52 -6.81
N LYS A 194 5.37 -7.29 -7.79
CA LYS A 194 6.54 -8.15 -8.03
C LYS A 194 7.60 -8.05 -6.93
N SER A 195 7.75 -6.89 -6.29
CA SER A 195 8.79 -6.65 -5.28
C SER A 195 8.57 -7.45 -3.98
N GLY A 196 7.43 -8.14 -3.87
CA GLY A 196 7.21 -9.15 -2.84
C GLY A 196 6.77 -8.57 -1.51
N SER A 197 5.87 -9.31 -0.87
CA SER A 197 5.19 -9.11 0.41
C SER A 197 6.06 -8.80 1.64
N GLN A 198 7.39 -8.79 1.53
CA GLN A 198 8.27 -8.65 2.71
C GLN A 198 8.27 -7.25 3.34
N ARG A 199 7.68 -6.25 2.66
CA ARG A 199 7.66 -4.85 3.14
C ARG A 199 6.27 -4.26 3.30
N ILE A 200 5.20 -5.01 2.99
CA ILE A 200 3.84 -4.46 2.92
C ILE A 200 2.85 -5.38 3.63
N SER A 201 1.94 -4.79 4.40
CA SER A 201 0.90 -5.51 5.13
C SER A 201 -0.10 -6.16 4.16
N ILE A 202 -0.85 -7.16 4.64
CA ILE A 202 -1.98 -7.69 3.87
C ILE A 202 -3.06 -6.63 3.64
N ALA A 203 -3.26 -5.72 4.60
CA ALA A 203 -4.14 -4.55 4.44
C ALA A 203 -3.68 -3.65 3.28
N PHE A 204 -2.37 -3.41 3.13
CA PHE A 204 -1.85 -2.69 1.98
C PHE A 204 -2.10 -3.43 0.66
N LEU A 205 -1.99 -4.77 0.65
CA LEU A 205 -2.31 -5.57 -0.54
C LEU A 205 -3.78 -5.49 -0.93
N TYR A 206 -4.69 -5.54 0.05
CA TYR A 206 -6.12 -5.29 -0.19
C TYR A 206 -6.30 -3.89 -0.77
N PHE A 207 -5.75 -2.86 -0.13
CA PHE A 207 -5.89 -1.49 -0.60
C PHE A 207 -5.39 -1.29 -2.04
N ILE A 208 -4.19 -1.78 -2.37
CA ILE A 208 -3.63 -1.68 -3.72
C ILE A 208 -4.47 -2.45 -4.74
N SER A 209 -4.95 -3.65 -4.39
CA SER A 209 -5.84 -4.44 -5.26
C SER A 209 -7.13 -3.69 -5.55
N GLY A 210 -7.69 -3.03 -4.53
CA GLY A 210 -8.86 -2.17 -4.66
C GLY A 210 -8.62 -0.97 -5.57
N ILE A 211 -7.49 -0.27 -5.38
CA ILE A 211 -7.09 0.85 -6.25
C ILE A 211 -6.93 0.38 -7.71
N ILE A 212 -6.29 -0.76 -7.93
CA ILE A 212 -6.12 -1.35 -9.26
C ILE A 212 -7.49 -1.59 -9.88
N LYS A 213 -8.40 -2.25 -9.17
CA LYS A 213 -9.76 -2.52 -9.66
C LYS A 213 -10.49 -1.22 -10.00
N LEU A 214 -10.56 -0.28 -9.06
CA LEU A 214 -11.15 1.06 -9.22
C LEU A 214 -10.63 1.79 -10.47
N MET A 215 -9.33 1.69 -10.74
CA MET A 215 -8.66 2.38 -11.86
C MET A 215 -8.65 1.59 -13.18
N SER A 216 -9.07 0.32 -13.16
CA SER A 216 -9.10 -0.60 -14.30
C SER A 216 -10.47 -0.72 -14.96
N SER A 217 -11.53 -0.46 -14.20
CA SER A 217 -12.91 -0.56 -14.66
C SER A 217 -13.12 0.33 -15.89
N ARG A 218 -13.28 -0.29 -17.06
CA ARG A 218 -13.59 0.40 -18.33
C ARG A 218 -14.99 1.01 -18.30
N GLU A 219 -15.88 0.44 -17.50
CA GLU A 219 -17.19 0.97 -17.15
C GLU A 219 -17.36 0.67 -15.66
N LYS A 220 -17.85 1.65 -14.89
CA LYS A 220 -18.02 1.58 -13.44
C LYS A 220 -18.89 0.37 -13.11
N GLU A 221 -18.31 -0.66 -12.48
CA GLU A 221 -19.06 -1.83 -12.00
C GLU A 221 -20.25 -1.39 -11.14
N SER A 222 -21.36 -2.14 -11.18
CA SER A 222 -22.61 -1.79 -10.48
C SER A 222 -22.35 -1.45 -9.00
N PHE A 223 -21.49 -2.22 -8.33
CA PHE A 223 -21.08 -1.96 -6.96
C PHE A 223 -20.45 -0.58 -6.76
N ILE A 224 -19.54 -0.15 -7.63
CA ILE A 224 -18.90 1.19 -7.56
C ILE A 224 -19.93 2.29 -7.86
N MET A 225 -20.90 2.02 -8.74
CA MET A 225 -21.97 2.98 -9.07
C MET A 225 -23.03 3.11 -7.97
N GLU A 226 -23.21 2.07 -7.15
CA GLU A 226 -24.11 2.10 -5.99
C GLU A 226 -23.56 2.94 -4.83
N GLN A 227 -22.23 3.15 -4.80
CA GLN A 227 -21.60 4.02 -3.82
C GLN A 227 -21.80 5.49 -4.18
N GLN A 228 -22.30 6.27 -3.21
CA GLN A 228 -22.40 7.72 -3.32
C GLN A 228 -21.01 8.39 -3.27
N GLU A 229 -20.08 7.81 -2.50
CA GLU A 229 -18.71 8.28 -2.33
C GLU A 229 -17.75 7.09 -2.22
N ILE A 230 -16.60 7.17 -2.90
CA ILE A 230 -15.53 6.18 -2.78
C ILE A 230 -14.54 6.64 -1.73
N THR A 231 -14.58 5.97 -0.57
CA THR A 231 -13.70 6.17 0.57
C THR A 231 -12.57 5.12 0.58
N PRO A 232 -11.52 5.29 1.42
CA PRO A 232 -10.50 4.27 1.59
C PRO A 232 -11.04 2.90 2.02
N ASP A 233 -12.07 2.86 2.87
CA ASP A 233 -12.66 1.61 3.38
C ASP A 233 -13.38 0.86 2.26
N VAL A 234 -14.15 1.55 1.42
CA VAL A 234 -14.78 0.97 0.22
C VAL A 234 -13.71 0.37 -0.70
N VAL A 235 -12.61 1.08 -0.91
CA VAL A 235 -11.48 0.57 -1.72
C VAL A 235 -10.86 -0.67 -1.07
N MET A 236 -10.72 -0.70 0.24
CA MET A 236 -10.22 -1.84 0.99
C MET A 236 -11.10 -3.08 0.80
N GLU A 237 -12.43 -2.92 0.90
CA GLU A 237 -13.41 -3.99 0.70
C GLU A 237 -13.35 -4.56 -0.71
N ILE A 238 -13.39 -3.70 -1.74
CA ILE A 238 -13.26 -4.10 -3.15
C ILE A 238 -11.99 -4.92 -3.37
N GLY A 239 -10.89 -4.46 -2.77
CA GLY A 239 -9.59 -5.11 -2.90
C GLY A 239 -9.49 -6.43 -2.15
N LYS A 240 -10.12 -6.53 -0.98
CA LYS A 240 -10.23 -7.77 -0.21
C LYS A 240 -11.02 -8.82 -0.99
N GLU A 241 -12.19 -8.47 -1.53
CA GLU A 241 -13.00 -9.37 -2.34
C GLU A 241 -12.23 -9.86 -3.58
N LEU A 242 -11.52 -8.97 -4.27
CA LEU A 242 -10.69 -9.36 -5.41
C LEU A 242 -9.57 -10.32 -4.99
N TYR A 243 -8.91 -10.03 -3.86
CA TYR A 243 -7.85 -10.88 -3.34
C TYR A 243 -8.37 -12.25 -2.92
N GLU A 244 -9.51 -12.32 -2.23
CA GLU A 244 -10.16 -13.57 -1.83
C GLU A 244 -10.60 -14.38 -3.05
N ALA A 245 -11.24 -13.75 -4.04
CA ALA A 245 -11.60 -14.42 -5.30
C ALA A 245 -10.37 -14.97 -6.06
N MET A 246 -9.23 -14.25 -6.01
CA MET A 246 -7.97 -14.73 -6.58
C MET A 246 -7.39 -15.93 -5.81
N LEU A 247 -7.58 -15.97 -4.48
CA LEU A 247 -7.16 -17.11 -3.67
C LEU A 247 -8.06 -18.33 -3.89
N ASP A 248 -9.37 -18.13 -3.94
CA ASP A 248 -10.35 -19.20 -4.18
C ASP A 248 -10.20 -19.83 -5.57
N GLY A 249 -9.75 -19.05 -6.55
CA GLY A 249 -9.43 -19.53 -7.89
C GLY A 249 -8.09 -20.24 -8.02
N LEU A 250 -7.26 -20.26 -6.97
CA LEU A 250 -5.94 -20.89 -7.00
C LEU A 250 -6.07 -22.38 -6.62
N SER A 251 -5.53 -23.27 -7.46
CA SER A 251 -5.48 -24.69 -7.08
C SER A 251 -4.50 -24.89 -5.92
N ILE A 252 -4.70 -25.96 -5.15
CA ILE A 252 -3.74 -26.34 -4.10
C ILE A 252 -2.37 -26.59 -4.72
N ASP A 253 -2.31 -27.22 -5.89
CA ASP A 253 -1.05 -27.51 -6.58
C ASP A 253 -0.30 -26.21 -6.95
N ASP A 254 -0.97 -25.23 -7.58
CA ASP A 254 -0.37 -23.93 -7.91
C ASP A 254 0.09 -23.14 -6.68
N PHE A 255 -0.63 -23.30 -5.56
CA PHE A 255 -0.23 -22.69 -4.29
C PHE A 255 1.02 -23.37 -3.71
N MET A 256 1.05 -24.71 -3.75
CA MET A 256 2.12 -25.52 -3.20
C MET A 256 3.42 -25.40 -4.00
N GLU A 257 3.37 -25.13 -5.31
CA GLU A 257 4.56 -24.82 -6.13
C GLU A 257 5.41 -23.65 -5.60
N ARG A 258 4.82 -22.79 -4.74
CA ARG A 258 5.51 -21.63 -4.16
C ARG A 258 6.38 -21.98 -2.95
N PHE A 259 6.26 -23.20 -2.42
CA PHE A 259 6.95 -23.64 -1.22
C PHE A 259 7.67 -24.96 -1.49
N SER A 260 8.87 -25.12 -0.94
CA SER A 260 9.52 -26.42 -0.90
C SER A 260 8.79 -27.37 0.06
N ALA A 261 8.86 -28.67 -0.20
CA ALA A 261 8.30 -29.67 0.70
C ALA A 261 8.87 -29.54 2.14
N GLU A 262 10.14 -29.19 2.26
CA GLU A 262 10.81 -28.98 3.54
C GLU A 262 10.23 -27.76 4.31
N GLU A 263 10.01 -26.64 3.63
CA GLU A 263 9.38 -25.45 4.23
C GLU A 263 7.98 -25.76 4.76
N VAL A 264 7.18 -26.51 4.00
CA VAL A 264 5.83 -26.90 4.42
C VAL A 264 5.89 -27.85 5.61
N LEU A 265 6.69 -28.92 5.51
CA LEU A 265 6.79 -29.94 6.55
C LEU A 265 7.37 -29.39 7.86
N SER A 266 8.26 -28.39 7.80
CA SER A 266 8.82 -27.72 8.99
C SER A 266 7.78 -27.07 9.90
N ARG A 267 6.57 -26.80 9.37
CA ARG A 267 5.45 -26.23 10.14
C ARG A 267 4.69 -27.26 10.97
N TYR A 268 4.93 -28.54 10.74
CA TYR A 268 4.24 -29.63 11.41
C TYR A 268 5.19 -30.43 12.30
N LYS A 269 4.67 -30.95 13.42
CA LYS A 269 5.41 -31.93 14.21
C LYS A 269 5.56 -33.23 13.41
N PRO A 270 6.75 -33.87 13.38
CA PRO A 270 6.96 -35.12 12.63
C PRO A 270 5.91 -36.19 12.92
N GLU A 271 5.49 -36.33 14.18
CA GLU A 271 4.50 -37.34 14.60
C GLU A 271 3.12 -37.07 13.98
N ALA A 272 2.74 -35.81 13.81
CA ALA A 272 1.45 -35.44 13.21
C ALA A 272 1.41 -35.77 11.72
N VAL A 273 2.52 -35.58 11.01
CA VAL A 273 2.67 -35.97 9.60
C VAL A 273 2.67 -37.49 9.48
N LEU A 274 3.52 -38.18 10.24
CA LEU A 274 3.66 -39.64 10.19
C LEU A 274 2.38 -40.38 10.59
N SER A 275 1.57 -39.82 11.49
CA SER A 275 0.29 -40.41 11.92
C SER A 275 -0.71 -40.64 10.77
N ARG A 276 -0.56 -39.92 9.65
CA ARG A 276 -1.41 -40.05 8.46
C ARG A 276 -1.09 -41.30 7.62
N TYR A 277 0.09 -41.88 7.81
CA TYR A 277 0.55 -43.06 7.10
C TYR A 277 0.39 -44.31 7.98
N LYS A 278 0.16 -45.47 7.36
CA LYS A 278 0.21 -46.76 8.06
C LYS A 278 1.63 -47.07 8.52
N PRO A 279 1.82 -47.86 9.61
CA PRO A 279 3.16 -48.21 10.08
C PRO A 279 4.09 -48.77 9.00
N GLU A 280 3.57 -49.56 8.07
CA GLU A 280 4.33 -50.14 6.96
C GLU A 280 4.81 -49.08 5.96
N GLU A 281 3.98 -48.07 5.69
CA GLU A 281 4.30 -46.95 4.79
C GLU A 281 5.34 -46.01 5.42
N ARG A 282 5.26 -45.79 6.75
CA ARG A 282 6.25 -44.98 7.50
C ARG A 282 7.66 -45.58 7.44
N LEU A 283 7.74 -46.92 7.42
CA LEU A 283 9.00 -47.66 7.40
C LEU A 283 9.44 -48.06 5.99
N SER A 284 8.66 -47.70 4.97
CA SER A 284 8.98 -47.98 3.57
C SER A 284 10.25 -47.23 3.15
N GLY A 285 11.12 -47.90 2.39
CA GLY A 285 12.43 -47.34 1.99
C GLY A 285 13.54 -47.46 3.04
N LEU A 286 13.21 -47.72 4.32
CA LEU A 286 14.20 -48.00 5.36
C LEU A 286 14.67 -49.46 5.29
N LYS A 287 15.98 -49.68 5.42
CA LYS A 287 16.57 -51.01 5.60
C LYS A 287 16.20 -51.58 6.98
N PRO A 288 16.21 -52.92 7.17
CA PRO A 288 15.87 -53.53 8.45
C PRO A 288 16.64 -52.96 9.64
N GLU A 289 17.92 -52.63 9.47
CA GLU A 289 18.77 -52.05 10.50
C GLU A 289 18.29 -50.65 10.93
N GLU A 290 17.88 -49.82 9.96
CA GLU A 290 17.37 -48.47 10.21
C GLU A 290 16.01 -48.49 10.91
N ARG A 291 15.16 -49.48 10.60
CA ARG A 291 13.84 -49.67 11.26
C ARG A 291 13.96 -50.05 12.72
N LEU A 292 15.02 -50.78 13.06
CA LEU A 292 15.32 -51.23 14.42
C LEU A 292 16.17 -50.21 15.19
N SER A 293 16.67 -49.18 14.51
CA SER A 293 17.45 -48.11 15.13
C SER A 293 16.64 -47.41 16.22
N GLY A 294 17.24 -47.25 17.40
CA GLY A 294 16.58 -46.69 18.58
C GLY A 294 15.89 -47.71 19.49
N LEU A 295 15.79 -48.99 19.09
CA LEU A 295 15.39 -50.08 19.98
C LEU A 295 16.61 -50.76 20.60
N SER A 296 16.50 -51.15 21.87
CA SER A 296 17.51 -51.97 22.53
C SER A 296 17.40 -53.44 22.11
N LEU A 297 18.53 -54.16 22.13
CA LEU A 297 18.58 -55.61 21.89
C LEU A 297 17.57 -56.37 22.75
N LYS A 298 17.41 -55.98 24.02
CA LYS A 298 16.45 -56.59 24.95
C LYS A 298 15.00 -56.45 24.48
N GLU A 299 14.62 -55.30 23.94
CA GLU A 299 13.26 -55.06 23.44
C GLU A 299 12.96 -55.90 22.20
N ILE A 300 13.95 -56.04 21.30
CA ILE A 300 13.85 -56.86 20.08
C ILE A 300 13.70 -58.34 20.46
N GLU A 301 14.57 -58.85 21.34
CA GLU A 301 14.51 -60.25 21.82
C GLU A 301 13.19 -60.57 22.51
N ALA A 302 12.68 -59.65 23.34
CA ALA A 302 11.39 -59.82 24.02
C ALA A 302 10.23 -59.93 23.04
N TYR A 303 10.21 -59.12 21.98
CA TYR A 303 9.20 -59.19 20.92
C TYR A 303 9.28 -60.50 20.13
N LEU A 304 10.48 -60.94 19.75
CA LEU A 304 10.68 -62.21 19.04
C LEU A 304 10.21 -63.42 19.87
N LYS A 305 10.45 -63.41 21.18
CA LYS A 305 9.95 -64.45 22.09
C LYS A 305 8.42 -64.49 22.13
N LYS A 306 7.76 -63.32 22.20
CA LYS A 306 6.29 -63.21 22.15
C LYS A 306 5.72 -63.76 20.84
N MET A 307 6.36 -63.46 19.71
CA MET A 307 5.98 -63.94 18.37
C MET A 307 6.10 -65.46 18.23
N LYS A 308 7.16 -66.08 18.77
CA LYS A 308 7.32 -67.54 18.75
C LYS A 308 6.19 -68.25 19.51
N ASN A 309 5.87 -67.76 20.70
CA ASN A 309 4.78 -68.30 21.52
C ASN A 309 3.38 -68.13 20.88
N GLN A 310 3.20 -67.15 19.98
CA GLN A 310 1.94 -66.96 19.22
C GLN A 310 1.82 -67.86 18.00
N LYS A 311 2.90 -68.50 17.53
CA LYS A 311 2.89 -69.45 16.41
C LYS A 311 2.74 -70.91 16.84
N GLU A 312 2.96 -71.21 18.12
CA GLU A 312 2.84 -72.55 18.71
C GLU A 312 1.45 -72.84 19.30
N ASN A 313 0.53 -71.86 19.25
CA ASN A 313 -0.91 -71.98 19.52
C ASN A 313 -1.70 -71.78 18.23
#